data_AF-A0A7K4F7T1-F1
#
_entry.id   AF-A0A7K4F7T1-F1
#
_cell.length_a   1.000
_cell.length_b   1.000
_cell.length_c   1.000
_cell.angle_alpha   90.00
_cell.angle_beta   90.00
_cell.angle_gamma   90.00
#
_symmetry.space_group_name_H-M   'P 1'
#
loop_
_entity.id
_entity.type
_entity.pdbx_description
1 polymer ?
#
loop_
_entity_poly.entity_id
_entity_poly.type
_entity_poly.pdbx_seq_one_letter_code
_entity_poly.pdbx_strand_id
1 'polypeptide(L)'
;IIPLTIHQLKEVQRRDSIDRNLPVFLLALLSSVQSGANLIKAIEQAGERNLGALTPELKNLRANISWGTPIEDAFENFAERTGTRVARRVTVLLEMAMKIGGDVSENLEMIQKHVSDMQNIEKSRKSALQPYTYTIYISFAVFLAVAVLLTTSFFTEIEKVQEGLLASGSGTQGLFGSLASMEIEKLESALFNMAIIEAVFGGLAAGKIGSGSYVAGTKHVVVMIVISVIAFNVF
;
A
#
# COMPACT_ATOMS: atom_id res chain seq x y z
N ILE A 1 11.06 -2.94 16.65
CA ILE A 1 10.15 -3.20 15.49
C ILE A 1 9.68 -1.88 14.85
N ILE A 2 9.26 -0.88 15.63
CA ILE A 2 8.80 0.44 15.15
C ILE A 2 9.84 1.24 14.30
N PRO A 3 11.16 1.19 14.56
CA PRO A 3 12.13 1.96 13.76
C PRO A 3 12.32 1.44 12.33
N LEU A 4 12.25 0.12 12.14
CA LEU A 4 12.47 -0.53 10.84
C LEU A 4 11.29 -0.30 9.90
N THR A 5 10.06 -0.30 10.42
CA THR A 5 8.86 -0.06 9.61
C THR A 5 8.82 1.38 9.10
N ILE A 6 9.25 2.37 9.90
CA ILE A 6 9.32 3.78 9.48
C ILE A 6 10.37 3.98 8.38
N HIS A 7 11.55 3.38 8.52
CA HIS A 7 12.60 3.46 7.50
C HIS A 7 12.15 2.85 6.17
N GLN A 8 11.55 1.66 6.21
CA GLN A 8 11.00 1.01 5.02
C GLN A 8 9.89 1.84 4.37
N LEU A 9 9.03 2.47 5.17
CA LEU A 9 7.96 3.32 4.62
C LEU A 9 8.51 4.55 3.91
N LYS A 10 9.53 5.18 4.47
CA LYS A 10 10.18 6.34 3.86
C LYS A 10 10.86 5.96 2.54
N GLU A 11 11.50 4.80 2.49
CA GLU A 11 12.14 4.30 1.27
C GLU A 11 11.12 3.95 0.19
N VAL A 12 9.99 3.32 0.56
CA VAL A 12 8.88 3.06 -0.37
C VAL A 12 8.30 4.37 -0.90
N GLN A 13 8.07 5.37 -0.04
CA GLN A 13 7.58 6.68 -0.48
C GLN A 13 8.58 7.40 -1.39
N ARG A 14 9.88 7.30 -1.12
CA ARG A 14 10.94 7.85 -1.98
C ARG A 14 10.90 7.20 -3.36
N ARG A 15 10.88 5.86 -3.43
CA ARG A 15 10.78 5.10 -4.68
C ARG A 15 9.51 5.42 -5.46
N ASP A 16 8.36 5.47 -4.80
CA ASP A 16 7.09 5.87 -5.40
C ASP A 16 7.08 7.33 -5.89
N SER A 17 7.86 8.20 -5.25
CA SER A 17 8.03 9.59 -5.69
C SER A 17 8.93 9.68 -6.92
N ILE A 18 10.03 8.93 -6.96
CA ILE A 18 10.90 8.78 -8.12
C ILE A 18 10.08 8.29 -9.32
N ASP A 19 9.38 7.16 -9.16
CA ASP A 19 8.60 6.54 -10.24
C ASP A 19 7.54 7.47 -10.80
N ARG A 20 6.88 8.25 -9.95
CA ARG A 20 5.84 9.23 -10.33
C ARG A 20 6.39 10.37 -11.19
N ASN A 21 7.62 10.79 -10.94
CA ASN A 21 8.24 11.93 -11.62
C ASN A 21 8.99 11.53 -12.91
N LEU A 22 9.23 10.24 -13.15
CA LEU A 22 9.91 9.75 -14.36
C LEU A 22 9.25 10.18 -15.69
N PRO A 23 7.93 10.07 -15.90
CA PRO A 23 7.33 10.54 -17.15
C PRO A 23 7.38 12.06 -17.30
N VAL A 24 7.39 12.83 -16.21
CA VAL A 24 7.60 14.29 -16.27
C VAL A 24 9.02 14.61 -16.74
N PHE A 25 10.00 13.85 -16.26
CA PHE A 25 11.38 13.91 -16.75
C PHE A 25 11.47 13.56 -18.24
N LEU A 26 10.87 12.45 -18.67
CA LEU A 26 10.85 12.03 -20.07
C LEU A 26 10.14 13.03 -20.99
N LEU A 27 9.05 13.63 -20.53
CA LEU A 27 8.38 14.69 -21.26
C LEU A 27 9.28 15.92 -21.41
N ALA A 28 10.04 16.28 -20.37
CA ALA A 28 11.01 17.37 -20.45
C ALA A 28 12.12 17.08 -21.47
N LEU A 29 12.65 15.85 -21.48
CA LEU A 29 13.62 15.41 -22.48
C LEU A 29 13.04 15.50 -23.90
N LEU A 30 11.84 14.96 -24.11
CA LEU A 30 11.16 14.96 -25.41
C LEU A 30 10.97 16.40 -25.92
N SER A 31 10.45 17.30 -25.08
CA SER A 31 10.28 18.71 -25.46
C SER A 31 11.60 19.39 -25.83
N SER A 32 12.69 19.12 -25.10
CA SER A 32 14.01 19.67 -25.43
C SER A 32 14.55 19.09 -26.74
N VAL A 33 14.40 17.79 -26.99
CA VAL A 33 14.86 17.15 -28.23
C VAL A 33 14.06 17.64 -29.43
N GLN A 34 12.73 17.75 -29.32
CA GLN A 34 11.85 18.32 -30.36
C GLN A 34 12.18 19.79 -30.65
N SER A 35 12.73 20.53 -29.69
CA SER A 35 13.21 21.91 -29.89
C SER A 35 14.59 22.00 -30.57
N GLY A 36 15.18 20.86 -30.96
CA GLY A 36 16.46 20.78 -31.64
C GLY A 36 17.68 20.64 -30.72
N ALA A 37 17.49 20.45 -29.41
CA ALA A 37 18.59 20.12 -28.52
C ALA A 37 19.05 18.67 -28.72
N ASN A 38 20.36 18.42 -28.64
CA ASN A 38 20.84 17.05 -28.53
C ASN A 38 20.46 16.44 -27.17
N LEU A 39 20.45 15.11 -27.07
CA LEU A 39 19.97 14.41 -25.87
C LEU A 39 20.77 14.75 -24.61
N ILE A 40 22.09 14.93 -24.72
CA ILE A 40 22.95 15.34 -23.60
C ILE A 40 22.49 16.68 -23.03
N LYS A 41 22.29 17.68 -23.90
CA LYS A 41 21.82 19.02 -23.51
C LYS A 41 20.39 18.98 -22.98
N ALA A 42 19.54 18.10 -23.51
CA ALA A 42 18.20 17.87 -22.98
C ALA A 42 18.25 17.30 -21.54
N ILE A 43 19.16 16.37 -21.26
CA ILE A 43 19.37 15.82 -19.91
C ILE A 43 19.87 16.90 -18.94
N GLU A 44 20.82 17.73 -19.37
CA GLU A 44 21.31 18.84 -18.56
C GLU A 44 20.19 19.82 -18.16
N GLN A 45 19.33 20.18 -19.11
CA GLN A 45 18.18 21.08 -18.89
C GLN A 45 17.10 20.42 -18.02
N ALA A 46 16.80 19.15 -18.26
CA ALA A 46 15.79 18.42 -17.50
C ALA A 46 16.21 18.24 -16.02
N GLY A 47 17.52 18.12 -15.75
CA GLY A 47 18.08 18.01 -14.40
C GLY A 47 18.00 19.29 -13.55
N GLU A 48 17.67 20.44 -14.15
CA GLU A 48 17.46 21.70 -13.41
C GLU A 48 16.04 21.83 -12.85
N ARG A 49 15.09 21.04 -13.37
CA ARG A 49 13.72 21.04 -12.88
C ARG A 49 13.63 20.37 -11.50
N ASN A 50 12.81 20.95 -10.62
CA ASN A 50 12.52 20.34 -9.34
C ASN A 50 11.51 19.19 -9.51
N LEU A 51 12.02 17.96 -9.52
CA LEU A 51 11.27 16.71 -9.72
C LEU A 51 11.18 15.91 -8.41
N GLY A 52 11.12 16.62 -7.28
CA GLY A 52 11.00 16.01 -5.95
C GLY A 52 12.16 15.06 -5.65
N ALA A 53 11.85 13.81 -5.29
CA ALA A 53 12.83 12.78 -4.94
C ALA A 53 13.74 12.35 -6.11
N LEU A 54 13.37 12.66 -7.36
CA LEU A 54 14.14 12.34 -8.56
C LEU A 54 15.28 13.35 -8.81
N THR A 55 15.13 14.60 -8.32
CA THR A 55 16.10 15.70 -8.49
C THR A 55 17.55 15.34 -8.10
N PRO A 56 17.84 14.76 -6.92
CA PRO A 56 19.22 14.44 -6.56
C PRO A 56 19.85 13.39 -7.48
N GLU A 57 19.06 12.43 -7.98
CA GLU A 57 19.57 11.40 -8.89
C GLU A 57 19.80 11.97 -10.30
N LEU A 58 18.97 12.90 -10.76
CA LEU A 58 19.19 13.61 -12.03
C LEU A 58 20.41 14.54 -11.97
N LYS A 59 20.65 15.20 -10.83
CA LYS A 59 21.87 15.98 -10.62
C LYS A 59 23.11 15.10 -10.68
N ASN A 60 23.05 13.89 -10.14
CA ASN A 60 24.14 12.92 -10.24
C ASN A 60 24.34 12.43 -11.68
N LEU A 61 23.26 12.11 -12.40
CA LEU A 61 23.30 11.75 -13.82
C LEU A 61 23.97 12.85 -14.66
N ARG A 62 23.57 14.12 -14.45
CA ARG A 62 24.20 15.28 -15.08
C ARG A 62 25.69 15.37 -14.74
N ALA A 63 26.07 15.18 -13.47
CA ALA A 63 27.45 15.25 -13.04
C ALA A 63 28.31 14.18 -13.75
N ASN A 64 27.84 12.94 -13.83
CA ASN A 64 28.52 11.85 -14.54
C ASN A 64 28.75 12.20 -16.02
N ILE A 65 27.71 12.69 -16.71
CA ILE A 65 27.81 13.09 -18.12
C ILE A 65 28.79 14.26 -18.29
N SER A 66 28.72 15.26 -17.41
CA SER A 66 29.61 16.43 -17.46
C SER A 66 31.09 16.10 -17.20
N TRP A 67 31.35 15.00 -16.49
CA TRP A 67 32.69 14.50 -16.20
C TRP A 67 33.21 13.53 -17.28
N GLY A 68 32.45 13.32 -18.36
CA GLY A 68 32.87 12.49 -19.49
C GLY A 68 32.67 11.00 -19.28
N THR A 69 31.89 10.58 -18.28
CA THR A 69 31.50 9.18 -18.12
C THR A 69 30.70 8.73 -19.36
N PRO A 70 30.97 7.53 -19.93
CA PRO A 70 30.15 6.99 -21.01
C PRO A 70 28.67 7.00 -20.65
N ILE A 71 27.82 7.33 -21.61
CA ILE A 71 26.42 7.63 -21.33
C ILE A 71 25.66 6.38 -20.87
N GLU A 72 26.04 5.20 -21.36
CA GLU A 72 25.55 3.91 -20.90
C GLU A 72 25.88 3.69 -19.41
N ASP A 73 27.12 3.95 -19.01
CA ASP A 73 27.53 3.83 -17.61
C ASP A 73 26.84 4.87 -16.72
N ALA A 74 26.64 6.10 -17.21
CA ALA A 74 25.91 7.13 -16.48
C ALA A 74 24.44 6.75 -16.25
N PHE A 75 23.84 6.09 -17.25
CA PHE A 75 22.47 5.60 -17.22
C PHE A 75 22.29 4.38 -16.29
N GLU A 76 23.20 3.40 -16.31
CA GLU A 76 23.17 2.29 -15.35
C GLU A 76 23.36 2.80 -13.92
N ASN A 77 24.32 3.70 -13.67
CA ASN A 77 24.50 4.34 -12.36
C ASN A 77 23.22 5.05 -11.88
N PHE A 78 22.51 5.74 -12.78
CA PHE A 78 21.22 6.34 -12.46
C PHE A 78 20.14 5.29 -12.12
N ALA A 79 20.08 4.18 -12.86
CA ALA A 79 19.14 3.08 -12.60
C ALA A 79 19.41 2.38 -11.26
N GLU A 80 20.67 2.14 -10.93
CA GLU A 80 21.08 1.52 -9.66
C GLU A 80 20.76 2.42 -8.46
N ARG A 81 21.06 3.72 -8.57
CA ARG A 81 20.80 4.69 -7.50
C ARG A 81 19.33 4.98 -7.24
N THR A 82 18.53 5.05 -8.31
CA THR A 82 17.07 5.16 -8.18
C THR A 82 16.47 3.85 -7.63
N GLY A 83 17.03 2.71 -8.02
CA GLY A 83 16.68 1.40 -7.49
C GLY A 83 15.26 0.94 -7.83
N THR A 84 14.55 1.63 -8.73
CA THR A 84 13.16 1.31 -9.09
C THR A 84 13.10 0.53 -10.40
N ARG A 85 12.15 -0.41 -10.52
CA ARG A 85 11.96 -1.19 -11.75
C ARG A 85 11.59 -0.30 -12.95
N VAL A 86 10.85 0.79 -12.70
CA VAL A 86 10.46 1.74 -13.76
C VAL A 86 11.69 2.50 -14.24
N ALA A 87 12.52 3.06 -13.35
CA ALA A 87 13.76 3.73 -13.76
C ALA A 87 14.66 2.82 -14.60
N ARG A 88 14.91 1.58 -14.17
CA ARG A 88 15.73 0.64 -14.96
C ARG A 88 15.16 0.38 -16.36
N ARG A 89 13.83 0.24 -16.49
CA ARG A 89 13.18 0.12 -17.82
C ARG A 89 13.36 1.38 -18.65
N VAL A 90 13.19 2.55 -18.05
CA VAL A 90 13.38 3.85 -18.71
C VAL A 90 14.82 4.00 -19.20
N THR A 91 15.80 3.66 -18.37
CA THR A 91 17.22 3.67 -18.71
C THR A 91 17.52 2.83 -19.95
N VAL A 92 17.09 1.56 -19.96
CA VAL A 92 17.27 0.66 -21.11
C VAL A 92 16.61 1.21 -22.38
N LEU A 93 15.43 1.82 -22.24
CA LEU A 93 14.72 2.44 -23.35
C LEU A 93 15.47 3.67 -23.90
N LEU A 94 16.05 4.51 -23.03
CA LEU A 94 16.87 5.66 -23.42
C LEU A 94 18.17 5.22 -24.11
N GLU A 95 18.83 4.19 -23.60
CA GLU A 95 20.02 3.60 -24.23
C GLU A 95 19.72 3.05 -25.62
N MET A 96 18.61 2.33 -25.79
CA MET A 96 18.17 1.85 -27.11
C MET A 96 17.87 3.00 -28.06
N ALA A 97 17.20 4.06 -27.59
CA ALA A 97 16.91 5.24 -28.40
C ALA A 97 18.19 5.94 -28.90
N MET A 98 19.28 5.91 -28.13
CA MET A 98 20.57 6.43 -28.57
C MET A 98 21.32 5.50 -29.52
N LYS A 99 21.36 4.19 -29.22
CA LYS A 99 22.11 3.21 -30.03
C LYS A 99 21.53 2.99 -31.42
N ILE A 100 20.21 3.01 -31.55
CA ILE A 100 19.54 2.67 -32.80
C ILE A 100 19.79 3.74 -33.87
N GLY A 101 20.06 4.99 -33.49
CA GLY A 101 20.39 6.07 -34.42
C GLY A 101 19.24 6.34 -35.41
N GLY A 102 18.46 7.39 -35.18
CA GLY A 102 17.27 7.69 -35.99
C GLY A 102 16.54 8.92 -35.45
N ASP A 103 15.23 9.02 -35.70
CA ASP A 103 14.40 10.08 -35.10
C ASP A 103 14.27 9.85 -33.59
N VAL A 104 15.26 10.35 -32.84
CA VAL A 104 15.33 10.27 -31.37
C VAL A 104 14.04 10.80 -30.75
N SER A 105 13.38 11.78 -31.40
CA SER A 105 12.11 12.35 -30.96
C SER A 105 10.99 11.33 -30.97
N GLU A 106 10.82 10.57 -32.06
CA GLU A 106 9.79 9.54 -32.19
C GLU A 106 9.98 8.43 -31.15
N ASN A 107 11.23 8.00 -30.95
CA ASN A 107 11.57 6.99 -29.94
C ASN A 107 11.29 7.50 -28.51
N LEU A 108 11.69 8.74 -28.18
CA LEU A 108 11.39 9.33 -26.86
C LEU A 108 9.90 9.52 -26.63
N GLU A 109 9.13 9.84 -27.67
CA GLU A 109 7.67 9.95 -27.60
C GLU A 109 7.03 8.61 -27.27
N MET A 110 7.45 7.53 -27.96
CA MET A 110 6.99 6.18 -27.64
C MET A 110 7.31 5.78 -26.19
N ILE A 111 8.51 6.11 -25.70
CA ILE A 111 8.93 5.82 -24.33
C ILE A 111 8.10 6.63 -23.32
N GLN A 112 7.93 7.92 -23.55
CA GLN A 112 7.15 8.81 -22.69
C GLN A 112 5.70 8.34 -22.59
N LYS A 113 5.10 7.96 -23.72
CA LYS A 113 3.74 7.41 -23.78
C LYS A 113 3.65 6.09 -23.02
N HIS A 114 4.56 5.15 -23.25
CA HIS A 114 4.58 3.86 -22.56
C HIS A 114 4.68 4.01 -21.04
N VAL A 115 5.55 4.89 -20.55
CA VAL A 115 5.73 5.12 -19.11
C VAL A 115 4.51 5.82 -18.51
N SER A 116 3.92 6.77 -19.23
CA SER A 116 2.69 7.45 -18.80
C SER A 116 1.50 6.49 -18.75
N ASP A 117 1.35 5.63 -19.75
CA ASP A 117 0.32 4.60 -19.80
C ASP A 117 0.48 3.61 -18.65
N MET A 118 1.71 3.16 -18.37
CA MET A 118 1.99 2.28 -17.24
C MET A 118 1.60 2.93 -15.89
N GLN A 119 1.87 4.22 -15.70
CA GLN A 119 1.42 4.94 -14.51
C GLN A 119 -0.12 5.07 -14.46
N ASN A 120 -0.75 5.37 -15.58
CA ASN A 120 -2.21 5.49 -15.66
C ASN A 120 -2.91 4.15 -15.37
N ILE A 121 -2.32 3.03 -15.80
CA ILE A 121 -2.79 1.68 -15.46
C ILE A 121 -2.72 1.45 -13.95
N GLU A 122 -1.59 1.77 -13.30
CA GLU A 122 -1.46 1.57 -11.85
C GLU A 122 -2.41 2.48 -11.06
N LYS A 123 -2.59 3.74 -11.51
CA LYS A 123 -3.57 4.67 -10.93
C LYS A 123 -4.99 4.14 -11.07
N SER A 124 -5.36 3.67 -12.26
CA SER A 124 -6.68 3.09 -12.54
C SER A 124 -6.92 1.84 -11.71
N ARG A 125 -5.92 0.96 -11.59
CA ARG A 125 -5.96 -0.24 -10.74
C ARG A 125 -6.21 0.13 -9.28
N LYS A 126 -5.48 1.11 -8.75
CA LYS A 126 -5.67 1.57 -7.37
C LYS A 126 -7.07 2.11 -7.13
N SER A 127 -7.58 2.94 -8.04
CA SER A 127 -8.95 3.48 -7.96
C SER A 127 -10.00 2.38 -8.07
N ALA A 128 -9.81 1.39 -8.94
CA ALA A 128 -10.74 0.27 -9.10
C ALA A 128 -10.78 -0.66 -7.88
N LEU A 129 -9.66 -0.78 -7.14
CA LEU A 129 -9.55 -1.61 -5.95
C LEU A 129 -9.93 -0.88 -4.65
N GLN A 130 -10.04 0.44 -4.67
CA GLN A 130 -10.40 1.25 -3.51
C GLN A 130 -11.75 0.85 -2.89
N PRO A 131 -12.84 0.59 -3.65
CA PRO A 131 -14.13 0.18 -3.07
C PRO A 131 -14.04 -1.13 -2.27
N TYR A 132 -13.27 -2.11 -2.76
CA TYR A 132 -13.08 -3.39 -2.06
C TYR A 132 -12.37 -3.23 -0.72
N THR A 133 -11.48 -2.24 -0.61
CA THR A 133 -10.84 -1.89 0.67
C THR A 133 -11.90 -1.41 1.67
N TYR A 134 -12.86 -0.58 1.24
CA TYR A 134 -13.97 -0.15 2.10
C TYR A 134 -14.91 -1.29 2.48
N THR A 135 -15.19 -2.23 1.57
CA THR A 135 -16.00 -3.40 1.88
C THR A 135 -15.44 -4.18 3.07
N ILE A 136 -14.12 -4.37 3.14
CA ILE A 136 -13.46 -5.05 4.27
C ILE A 136 -13.69 -4.30 5.59
N TYR A 137 -13.57 -2.98 5.57
CA TYR A 137 -13.82 -2.15 6.75
C TYR A 137 -15.27 -2.22 7.23
N ILE A 138 -16.23 -2.20 6.30
CA ILE A 138 -17.65 -2.30 6.61
C ILE A 138 -17.96 -3.68 7.20
N SER A 139 -17.46 -4.77 6.59
CA SER A 139 -17.68 -6.12 7.11
C SER A 139 -17.15 -6.28 8.54
N PHE A 140 -15.96 -5.77 8.82
CA PHE A 140 -15.38 -5.79 10.16
C PHE A 140 -16.19 -4.98 11.17
N ALA A 141 -16.68 -3.79 10.77
CA ALA A 141 -17.52 -2.97 11.64
C ALA A 141 -18.86 -3.66 11.94
N VAL A 142 -19.45 -4.34 10.95
CA VAL A 142 -20.68 -5.13 11.15
C VAL A 142 -20.42 -6.30 12.08
N PHE A 143 -19.31 -7.03 11.90
CA PHE A 143 -18.93 -8.10 12.82
C PHE A 143 -18.79 -7.60 14.26
N LEU A 144 -18.05 -6.50 14.48
CA LEU A 144 -17.91 -5.91 15.81
C LEU A 144 -19.25 -5.46 16.39
N ALA A 145 -20.13 -4.83 15.59
CA ALA A 145 -21.44 -4.42 16.06
C ALA A 145 -22.30 -5.61 16.51
N VAL A 146 -22.27 -6.72 15.75
CA VAL A 146 -22.97 -7.96 16.12
C VAL A 146 -22.34 -8.58 17.37
N ALA A 147 -21.01 -8.62 17.47
CA ALA A 147 -20.32 -9.18 18.63
C ALA A 147 -20.66 -8.41 19.91
N VAL A 148 -20.61 -7.08 19.89
CA VAL A 148 -21.01 -6.23 21.02
C VAL A 148 -22.47 -6.44 21.37
N LEU A 149 -23.37 -6.48 20.38
CA LEU A 149 -24.80 -6.73 20.61
C LEU A 149 -25.04 -8.09 21.28
N LEU A 150 -24.32 -9.14 20.86
CA LEU A 150 -24.40 -10.46 21.49
C LEU A 150 -23.96 -10.41 22.96
N THR A 151 -22.84 -9.75 23.25
CA THR A 151 -22.34 -9.60 24.61
C THR A 151 -23.32 -8.82 25.50
N THR A 152 -23.76 -7.63 25.08
CA THR A 152 -24.56 -6.75 25.94
C THR A 152 -26.04 -7.13 26.05
N SER A 153 -26.60 -7.74 25.00
CA SER A 153 -28.05 -7.99 24.93
C SER A 153 -28.38 -9.47 25.03
N PHE A 154 -27.56 -10.35 24.46
CA PHE A 154 -27.90 -11.77 24.41
C PHE A 154 -27.32 -12.51 25.62
N PHE A 155 -26.03 -12.31 25.92
CA PHE A 155 -25.35 -13.02 27.00
C PHE A 155 -25.86 -12.60 28.38
N THR A 156 -26.06 -11.31 28.61
CA THR A 156 -26.68 -10.80 29.84
C THR A 156 -28.08 -11.39 30.10
N GLU A 157 -28.87 -11.63 29.05
CA GLU A 157 -30.19 -12.28 29.22
C GLU A 157 -30.08 -13.78 29.51
N ILE A 158 -29.08 -14.46 28.91
CA ILE A 158 -28.78 -15.87 29.27
C ILE A 158 -28.34 -15.96 30.73
N GLU A 159 -27.52 -15.03 31.21
CA GLU A 159 -27.08 -14.94 32.61
C GLU A 159 -28.25 -14.83 33.58
N LYS A 160 -29.19 -13.90 33.33
CA LYS A 160 -30.40 -13.73 34.14
C LYS A 160 -31.26 -14.99 34.16
N VAL A 161 -31.40 -15.65 33.01
CA VAL A 161 -32.13 -16.91 32.90
C VAL A 161 -31.40 -18.01 33.66
N GLN A 162 -30.08 -18.11 33.55
CA GLN A 162 -29.25 -19.08 34.29
C GLN A 162 -29.42 -18.91 35.81
N GLU A 163 -29.36 -17.68 36.33
CA GLU A 163 -29.62 -17.41 37.75
C GLU A 163 -31.02 -17.86 38.19
N GLY A 164 -32.06 -17.57 37.40
CA GLY A 164 -33.43 -17.97 37.69
C GLY A 164 -33.64 -19.50 37.70
N LEU A 165 -32.97 -20.21 36.80
CA LEU A 165 -33.02 -21.67 36.66
C LEU A 165 -32.26 -22.40 37.78
N LEU A 166 -31.14 -21.83 38.22
CA LEU A 166 -30.39 -22.33 39.38
C LEU A 166 -31.19 -22.10 40.67
N ALA A 167 -31.88 -20.97 40.79
CA ALA A 167 -32.73 -20.65 41.96
C ALA A 167 -34.00 -21.52 42.05
N SER A 168 -34.56 -21.97 40.93
CA SER A 168 -35.74 -22.85 40.90
C SER A 168 -35.44 -24.32 41.15
N GLY A 169 -34.16 -24.72 41.22
CA GLY A 169 -33.74 -26.11 41.42
C GLY A 169 -34.11 -27.07 40.28
N SER A 170 -34.61 -26.55 39.16
CA SER A 170 -35.21 -27.33 38.06
C SER A 170 -34.25 -27.61 36.89
N GLY A 171 -32.94 -27.57 37.12
CA GLY A 171 -31.96 -27.30 36.05
C GLY A 171 -30.91 -28.37 35.75
N THR A 172 -31.07 -29.64 36.13
CA THR A 172 -29.97 -30.63 35.99
C THR A 172 -30.09 -31.60 34.80
N GLN A 173 -31.15 -31.55 33.99
CA GLN A 173 -31.31 -32.50 32.88
C GLN A 173 -31.91 -31.89 31.60
N GLY A 174 -31.25 -32.17 30.47
CA GLY A 174 -31.66 -31.70 29.14
C GLY A 174 -31.11 -30.32 28.77
N LEU A 175 -31.78 -29.64 27.83
CA LEU A 175 -31.39 -28.34 27.27
C LEU A 175 -31.15 -27.25 28.34
N PHE A 176 -31.94 -27.26 29.41
CA PHE A 176 -31.82 -26.32 30.54
C PHE A 176 -30.58 -26.56 31.40
N GLY A 177 -30.11 -27.81 31.52
CA GLY A 177 -28.86 -28.12 32.21
C GLY A 177 -27.63 -27.69 31.42
N SER A 178 -27.69 -27.80 30.09
CA SER A 178 -26.62 -27.29 29.21
C SER A 178 -26.53 -25.76 29.23
N LEU A 179 -27.65 -25.06 29.40
CA LEU A 179 -27.68 -23.60 29.54
C LEU A 179 -27.17 -23.19 30.94
N ALA A 180 -27.54 -23.94 31.97
CA ALA A 180 -27.10 -23.69 33.34
C ALA A 180 -25.59 -23.94 33.57
N SER A 181 -24.96 -24.78 32.75
CA SER A 181 -23.51 -25.03 32.77
C SER A 181 -22.73 -24.22 31.72
N MET A 182 -23.38 -23.30 31.01
CA MET A 182 -22.71 -22.49 29.98
C MET A 182 -21.80 -21.47 30.65
N GLU A 183 -20.54 -21.43 30.22
CA GLU A 183 -19.58 -20.41 30.66
C GLU A 183 -19.60 -19.23 29.68
N ILE A 184 -20.38 -18.20 30.00
CA ILE A 184 -20.53 -17.00 29.18
C ILE A 184 -19.20 -16.27 28.96
N GLU A 185 -18.34 -16.22 30.00
CA GLU A 185 -17.00 -15.64 29.93
C GLU A 185 -16.11 -16.27 28.84
N LYS A 186 -16.25 -17.59 28.60
CA LYS A 186 -15.53 -18.28 27.51
C LYS A 186 -16.07 -17.89 26.14
N LEU A 187 -17.37 -17.62 26.03
CA LEU A 187 -18.00 -17.22 24.78
C LEU A 187 -17.64 -15.78 24.41
N GLU A 188 -17.58 -14.88 25.39
CA GLU A 188 -17.06 -13.52 25.22
C GLU A 188 -15.58 -13.52 24.81
N SER A 189 -14.75 -14.29 25.51
CA SER A 189 -13.34 -14.47 25.17
C SER A 189 -13.15 -15.06 23.76
N ALA A 190 -14.05 -15.97 23.34
CA ALA A 190 -14.03 -16.52 21.99
C ALA A 190 -14.39 -15.47 20.92
N LEU A 191 -15.41 -14.64 21.16
CA LEU A 191 -15.77 -13.52 20.27
C LEU A 191 -14.64 -12.50 20.15
N PHE A 192 -13.98 -12.16 21.26
CA PHE A 192 -12.82 -11.29 21.24
C PHE A 192 -11.67 -11.88 20.40
N ASN A 193 -11.35 -13.16 20.61
CA ASN A 193 -10.33 -13.84 19.82
C ASN A 193 -10.67 -13.86 18.31
N MET A 194 -11.93 -14.09 17.95
CA MET A 194 -12.39 -13.99 16.56
C MET A 194 -12.22 -12.58 16.00
N ALA A 195 -12.57 -11.54 16.78
CA ALA A 195 -12.42 -10.14 16.37
C ALA A 195 -10.95 -9.77 16.08
N ILE A 196 -10.02 -10.28 16.89
CA ILE A 196 -8.58 -10.07 16.69
C ILE A 196 -8.10 -10.79 15.43
N ILE A 197 -8.52 -12.04 15.22
CA ILE A 197 -8.19 -12.81 14.02
C ILE A 197 -8.69 -12.06 12.77
N GLU A 198 -9.94 -11.60 12.78
CA GLU A 198 -10.51 -10.84 11.67
C GLU A 198 -9.78 -9.50 11.45
N ALA A 199 -9.41 -8.78 12.51
CA ALA A 199 -8.64 -7.55 12.40
C ALA A 199 -7.27 -7.77 11.72
N VAL A 200 -6.60 -8.89 12.03
CA VAL A 200 -5.31 -9.25 11.41
C VAL A 200 -5.48 -9.61 9.94
N PHE A 201 -6.37 -10.55 9.62
CA PHE A 201 -6.55 -11.02 8.24
C PHE A 201 -7.22 -9.95 7.37
N GLY A 202 -8.24 -9.27 7.89
CA GLY A 202 -8.92 -8.14 7.24
C GLY A 202 -7.98 -6.98 6.99
N GLY A 203 -7.17 -6.58 7.98
CA GLY A 203 -6.18 -5.50 7.82
C GLY A 203 -5.11 -5.82 6.77
N LEU A 204 -4.60 -7.06 6.75
CA LEU A 204 -3.65 -7.50 5.72
C LEU A 204 -4.28 -7.54 4.33
N ALA A 205 -5.51 -8.04 4.21
CA ALA A 205 -6.27 -8.06 2.97
C ALA A 205 -6.52 -6.65 2.43
N ALA A 206 -6.97 -5.73 3.30
CA ALA A 206 -7.18 -4.32 2.98
C ALA A 206 -5.90 -3.67 2.44
N GLY A 207 -4.76 -3.92 3.09
CA GLY A 207 -3.46 -3.45 2.62
C GLY A 207 -3.07 -4.00 1.26
N LYS A 208 -3.20 -5.32 1.06
CA LYS A 208 -2.81 -5.97 -0.20
C LYS A 208 -3.65 -5.50 -1.38
N ILE A 209 -4.95 -5.28 -1.16
CA ILE A 209 -5.90 -4.81 -2.17
C ILE A 209 -5.70 -3.32 -2.46
N GLY A 210 -5.66 -2.47 -1.42
CA GLY A 210 -5.62 -1.02 -1.60
C GLY A 210 -4.26 -0.46 -2.02
N SER A 211 -3.17 -1.07 -1.55
CA SER A 211 -1.80 -0.55 -1.74
C SER A 211 -0.84 -1.53 -2.43
N GLY A 212 -1.29 -2.74 -2.77
CA GLY A 212 -0.50 -3.73 -3.51
C GLY A 212 0.54 -4.49 -2.67
N SER A 213 0.80 -4.08 -1.43
CA SER A 213 1.80 -4.67 -0.54
C SER A 213 1.21 -5.06 0.82
N TYR A 214 1.64 -6.21 1.35
CA TYR A 214 1.27 -6.66 2.71
C TYR A 214 1.87 -5.75 3.80
N VAL A 215 3.04 -5.15 3.54
CA VAL A 215 3.72 -4.27 4.50
C VAL A 215 2.88 -3.03 4.78
N ALA A 216 2.21 -2.49 3.77
CA ALA A 216 1.30 -1.36 3.95
C ALA A 216 0.01 -1.76 4.71
N GLY A 217 -0.36 -3.05 4.69
CA GLY A 217 -1.45 -3.63 5.50
C GLY A 217 -1.23 -3.55 7.00
N THR A 218 0.01 -3.47 7.46
CA THR A 218 0.32 -3.37 8.90
C THR A 218 -0.37 -2.20 9.58
N LYS A 219 -0.55 -1.07 8.89
CA LYS A 219 -1.28 0.09 9.42
C LYS A 219 -2.75 -0.22 9.64
N HIS A 220 -3.37 -0.92 8.69
CA HIS A 220 -4.77 -1.31 8.76
C HIS A 220 -4.99 -2.32 9.89
N VAL A 221 -4.09 -3.31 10.04
CA VAL A 221 -4.11 -4.27 11.16
C VAL A 221 -4.05 -3.57 12.50
N VAL A 222 -3.10 -2.65 12.70
CA VAL A 222 -2.95 -1.92 13.97
C VAL A 222 -4.23 -1.14 14.30
N VAL A 223 -4.80 -0.42 13.31
CA VAL A 223 -6.03 0.34 13.52
C VAL A 223 -7.20 -0.58 13.88
N MET A 224 -7.38 -1.69 13.16
CA MET A 224 -8.49 -2.62 13.40
C MET A 224 -8.36 -3.32 14.77
N ILE A 225 -7.15 -3.73 15.17
CA ILE A 225 -6.92 -4.31 16.50
C ILE A 225 -7.26 -3.30 17.60
N VAL A 226 -6.81 -2.05 17.48
CA VAL A 226 -7.12 -1.01 18.47
C VAL A 226 -8.62 -0.80 18.58
N ILE A 227 -9.34 -0.79 17.46
CA ILE A 227 -10.80 -0.68 17.46
C ILE A 227 -11.44 -1.90 18.13
N SER A 228 -11.00 -3.13 17.84
CA SER A 228 -11.52 -4.34 18.52
C SER A 228 -11.31 -4.28 20.03
N VAL A 229 -10.12 -3.89 20.48
CA VAL A 229 -9.81 -3.80 21.92
C VAL A 229 -10.69 -2.75 22.60
N ILE A 230 -10.90 -1.60 21.98
CA ILE A 230 -11.79 -0.56 22.53
C ILE A 230 -13.24 -1.07 22.57
N ALA A 231 -13.71 -1.72 21.51
CA ALA A 231 -15.08 -2.21 21.41
C ALA A 231 -15.43 -3.24 22.50
N PHE A 232 -14.52 -4.14 22.84
CA PHE A 232 -14.72 -5.17 23.87
C PHE A 232 -14.33 -4.74 25.30
N ASN A 233 -13.73 -3.56 25.48
CA ASN A 233 -13.36 -3.05 26.81
C ASN A 233 -14.33 -1.97 27.32
N VAL A 234 -14.98 -1.24 26.40
CA VAL A 234 -15.95 -0.18 26.72
C VAL A 234 -17.35 -0.74 27.00
N PHE A 235 -17.66 -1.91 26.44
CA PHE A 235 -18.94 -2.61 26.58
C PHE A 235 -18.70 -3.99 27.17
#